data_AF-A0A1N7L588-F1
#
_entry.id   AF-A0A1N7L588-F1
#
_cell.length_a   1.000
_cell.length_b   1.000
_cell.length_c   1.000
_cell.angle_alpha   90.00
_cell.angle_beta   90.00
_cell.angle_gamma   90.00
#
_symmetry.space_group_name_H-M   'P 1'
#
loop_
_entity.id
_entity.type
_entity.pdbx_description
1 polymer ?
#
loop_
_entity_poly.entity_id
_entity_poly.type
_entity_poly.pdbx_seq_one_letter_code
_entity_poly.pdbx_strand_id
1 'polypeptide(L)'
;MEFYKRSFCAFLSPLLVTFSGFIGAVDINNIPDSNEAVLLSDLEQVRGRGGIIDMTTIVNANADATLENNTAVNNINGFNIIDKGSFTEASGVFSIIQNTGNNVIIQDSTIITVTITP
;
A
#
# COMPACT_ATOMS: atom_id res chain seq x y z
N MET A 1 -59.44 -0.84 -7.93
CA MET A 1 -59.94 -1.99 -7.15
C MET A 1 -60.46 -2.98 -8.16
N GLU A 2 -59.76 -4.10 -8.36
CA GLU A 2 -60.30 -5.32 -8.95
C GLU A 2 -59.54 -6.46 -8.27
N PHE A 3 -60.29 -7.32 -7.60
CA PHE A 3 -59.87 -8.35 -6.67
C PHE A 3 -60.43 -9.67 -7.21
N TYR A 4 -59.73 -10.79 -6.95
CA TYR A 4 -60.33 -12.12 -6.72
C TYR A 4 -60.70 -12.94 -7.99
N LYS A 5 -60.44 -14.24 -8.16
CA LYS A 5 -59.75 -15.33 -7.42
C LYS A 5 -59.87 -16.64 -8.23
N ARG A 6 -59.16 -17.67 -7.72
CA ARG A 6 -59.45 -19.13 -7.78
C ARG A 6 -59.06 -19.85 -9.08
N SER A 7 -58.58 -21.10 -9.09
CA SER A 7 -58.91 -22.20 -8.18
C SER A 7 -57.86 -23.33 -8.22
N PHE A 8 -57.73 -23.99 -7.09
CA PHE A 8 -56.97 -25.22 -6.80
C PHE A 8 -57.76 -26.46 -7.24
N CYS A 9 -57.14 -27.44 -7.90
CA CYS A 9 -57.57 -28.84 -7.88
C CYS A 9 -56.46 -29.81 -8.34
N ALA A 10 -56.34 -30.90 -7.59
CA ALA A 10 -55.32 -31.94 -7.64
C ALA A 10 -55.49 -32.93 -8.80
N PHE A 11 -54.43 -33.66 -9.19
CA PHE A 11 -54.37 -35.13 -8.99
C PHE A 11 -52.95 -35.66 -9.25
N LEU A 12 -52.46 -36.33 -8.23
CA LEU A 12 -51.19 -37.02 -8.06
C LEU A 12 -51.22 -38.36 -8.83
N SER A 13 -50.20 -38.64 -9.65
CA SER A 13 -49.92 -39.99 -10.16
C SER A 13 -48.54 -40.43 -9.65
N PRO A 14 -48.42 -41.54 -8.91
CA PRO A 14 -47.13 -42.15 -8.65
C PRO A 14 -46.95 -43.32 -9.63
N LEU A 15 -45.94 -43.27 -10.50
CA LEU A 15 -45.41 -44.49 -11.12
C LEU A 15 -43.94 -44.66 -10.72
N LEU A 16 -43.79 -45.67 -9.88
CA LEU A 16 -42.61 -46.26 -9.27
C LEU A 16 -41.41 -46.38 -10.23
N VAL A 17 -40.29 -45.75 -9.90
CA VAL A 17 -38.98 -46.09 -10.46
C VAL A 17 -38.17 -46.78 -9.36
N THR A 18 -37.88 -48.05 -9.57
CA THR A 18 -37.03 -48.86 -8.69
C THR A 18 -35.62 -48.29 -8.66
N PHE A 19 -35.16 -47.86 -7.48
CA PHE A 19 -33.76 -47.49 -7.24
C PHE A 19 -32.93 -48.77 -7.10
N SER A 20 -32.38 -49.27 -8.22
CA SER A 20 -31.25 -50.19 -8.15
C SER A 20 -30.04 -49.39 -7.66
N GLY A 21 -29.60 -49.64 -6.42
CA GLY A 21 -28.43 -48.99 -5.85
C GLY A 21 -27.22 -49.13 -6.76
N PHE A 22 -26.76 -48.01 -7.30
CA PHE A 22 -25.48 -47.93 -7.99
C PHE A 22 -24.40 -47.81 -6.92
N ILE A 23 -23.67 -48.88 -6.63
CA ILE A 23 -22.32 -48.74 -6.07
C ILE A 23 -21.46 -48.23 -7.22
N GLY A 24 -21.43 -46.91 -7.38
CA GLY A 24 -20.54 -46.25 -8.31
C GLY A 24 -19.13 -46.26 -7.73
N ALA A 25 -18.18 -46.75 -8.52
CA ALA A 25 -16.77 -46.60 -8.23
C ALA A 25 -16.44 -45.13 -7.91
N VAL A 26 -15.56 -44.90 -6.94
CA VAL A 26 -14.93 -43.58 -6.76
C VAL A 26 -14.25 -43.25 -8.09
N ASP A 27 -14.73 -42.21 -8.75
CA ASP A 27 -14.12 -41.72 -9.98
C ASP A 27 -12.80 -41.03 -9.61
N ILE A 28 -11.71 -41.76 -9.79
CA ILE A 28 -10.34 -41.27 -9.58
C ILE A 28 -10.04 -40.07 -10.49
N ASN A 29 -10.82 -39.86 -11.57
CA ASN A 29 -10.72 -38.70 -12.45
C ASN A 29 -11.32 -37.42 -11.84
N ASN A 30 -11.94 -37.51 -10.66
CA ASN A 30 -12.53 -36.36 -9.97
C ASN A 30 -11.79 -35.99 -8.68
N ILE A 31 -10.59 -36.54 -8.46
CA ILE A 31 -9.60 -35.92 -7.58
C ILE A 31 -9.13 -34.67 -8.35
N PRO A 32 -9.31 -33.44 -7.83
CA PRO A 32 -8.75 -32.27 -8.49
C PRO A 32 -7.26 -32.49 -8.61
N ASP A 33 -6.79 -32.70 -9.84
CA ASP A 33 -5.39 -32.89 -10.16
C ASP A 33 -4.66 -31.61 -9.78
N SER A 34 -4.04 -31.59 -8.59
CA SER A 34 -3.31 -30.44 -8.08
C SER A 34 -1.96 -30.24 -8.80
N ASN A 35 -1.79 -30.82 -9.99
CA ASN A 35 -0.56 -30.85 -10.77
C ASN A 35 -0.63 -30.00 -12.05
N GLU A 36 -1.62 -29.11 -12.18
CA GLU A 36 -1.57 -28.03 -13.17
C GLU A 36 -0.30 -27.19 -12.91
N ALA A 37 0.73 -27.43 -13.72
CA ALA A 37 2.00 -26.73 -13.62
C ALA A 37 1.76 -25.26 -13.91
N VAL A 38 1.90 -24.42 -12.88
CA VAL A 38 1.81 -22.97 -13.01
C VAL A 38 2.86 -22.51 -14.01
N LEU A 39 2.43 -21.78 -15.06
CA LEU A 39 3.35 -21.30 -16.07
C LEU A 39 4.37 -20.36 -15.42
N LEU A 40 5.62 -20.43 -15.88
CA LEU A 40 6.66 -19.53 -15.37
C LEU A 40 6.27 -18.06 -15.58
N SER A 41 5.60 -17.74 -16.69
CA SER A 41 5.04 -16.41 -16.96
C SER A 41 4.00 -15.96 -15.93
N ASP A 42 3.22 -16.89 -15.39
CA ASP A 42 2.17 -16.60 -14.41
C ASP A 42 2.81 -16.40 -13.02
N LEU A 43 3.87 -17.16 -12.71
CA LEU A 43 4.66 -16.95 -11.50
C LEU A 43 5.47 -15.64 -11.57
N GLU A 44 6.02 -15.26 -12.72
CA GLU A 44 6.66 -13.95 -12.95
C GLU A 44 5.66 -12.80 -12.76
N GLN A 45 4.43 -12.96 -13.25
CA GLN A 45 3.39 -11.96 -13.11
C GLN A 45 2.95 -11.78 -11.64
N VAL A 46 2.85 -12.87 -10.86
CA VAL A 46 2.53 -12.82 -9.43
C VAL A 46 3.69 -12.23 -8.60
N ARG A 47 4.94 -12.45 -9.02
CA ARG A 47 6.13 -11.91 -8.32
C ARG A 47 6.35 -10.41 -8.54
N GLY A 48 5.82 -9.82 -9.62
CA GLY A 48 6.01 -8.39 -9.95
C GLY A 48 4.74 -7.53 -10.04
N ARG A 49 3.52 -8.10 -9.98
CA ARG A 49 2.26 -7.34 -10.15
C ARG A 49 1.15 -7.74 -9.15
N GLY A 50 1.52 -8.13 -7.94
CA GLY A 50 0.59 -8.46 -6.85
C GLY A 50 0.01 -7.23 -6.13
N GLY A 51 -0.71 -6.38 -6.85
CA GLY A 51 -1.54 -5.33 -6.25
C GLY A 51 -1.43 -4.01 -6.97
N ILE A 52 -2.57 -3.51 -7.43
CA ILE A 52 -2.75 -2.11 -7.80
C ILE A 52 -2.31 -1.30 -6.58
N ILE A 53 -1.14 -0.65 -6.62
CA ILE A 53 -0.76 0.28 -5.58
C ILE A 53 -1.26 1.64 -6.05
N ASP A 54 -2.51 1.97 -5.72
CA ASP A 54 -2.92 3.37 -5.70
C ASP A 54 -2.18 4.02 -4.51
N MET A 55 -0.88 4.27 -4.71
CA MET A 55 -0.03 4.93 -3.73
C MET A 55 -0.20 6.43 -3.89
N THR A 56 -1.29 6.95 -3.36
CA THR A 56 -1.41 8.39 -3.16
C THR A 56 -0.61 8.76 -1.91
N THR A 57 0.67 9.10 -2.08
CA THR A 57 1.49 9.66 -1.00
C THR A 57 1.31 11.17 -0.93
N ILE A 58 0.54 11.64 0.06
CA ILE A 58 0.42 13.07 0.35
C ILE A 58 1.54 13.45 1.31
N VAL A 59 2.48 14.25 0.82
CA VAL A 59 3.58 14.79 1.61
C VAL A 59 3.31 16.26 1.88
N ASN A 60 3.34 16.66 3.15
CA ASN A 60 3.12 18.04 3.54
C ASN A 60 4.18 18.49 4.56
N ALA A 61 4.93 19.55 4.23
CA ALA A 61 5.87 20.22 5.12
C ALA A 61 5.39 21.65 5.36
N ASN A 62 4.71 21.87 6.47
CA ASN A 62 4.35 23.21 6.91
C ASN A 62 5.34 23.64 7.99
N ALA A 63 5.94 24.81 7.78
CA ALA A 63 6.84 25.42 8.75
C ALA A 63 6.38 26.85 9.00
N ASP A 64 5.79 27.08 10.17
CA ASP A 64 5.39 28.42 10.62
C ASP A 64 6.37 28.92 11.67
N ALA A 65 6.70 30.22 11.58
CA ALA A 65 7.68 30.83 12.44
C ALA A 65 7.39 32.32 12.61
N THR A 66 7.43 32.76 13.86
CA THR A 66 7.37 34.17 14.22
C THR A 66 8.61 34.52 15.03
N LEU A 67 9.34 35.52 14.57
CA LEU A 67 10.52 36.04 15.26
C LEU A 67 10.27 37.48 15.68
N GLU A 68 9.79 37.69 16.90
CA GLU A 68 9.41 39.03 17.39
C GLU A 68 10.16 39.44 18.67
N ASN A 69 10.30 40.75 18.87
CA ASN A 69 10.93 41.39 20.03
C ASN A 69 12.39 40.98 20.30
N ASN A 70 13.16 40.73 19.25
CA ASN A 70 14.55 40.30 19.39
C ASN A 70 15.51 41.48 19.47
N THR A 71 16.35 41.51 20.50
CA THR A 71 17.40 42.51 20.69
C THR A 71 18.73 41.80 20.88
N ALA A 72 19.70 42.07 20.00
CA ALA A 72 21.07 41.58 20.12
C ALA A 72 22.01 42.77 20.27
N VAL A 73 22.69 42.88 21.43
CA VAL A 73 23.64 43.95 21.73
C VAL A 73 24.93 43.34 22.23
N ASN A 74 26.06 43.84 21.71
CA ASN A 74 27.41 43.38 22.03
C ASN A 74 27.69 41.91 21.67
N ASN A 75 27.08 41.41 20.59
CA ASN A 75 27.26 40.03 20.16
C ASN A 75 28.49 39.89 19.26
N ILE A 76 29.29 38.86 19.54
CA ILE A 76 30.31 38.33 18.63
C ILE A 76 29.75 37.02 18.09
N ASN A 77 29.61 36.89 16.77
CA ASN A 77 29.25 35.63 16.14
C ASN A 77 30.50 34.88 15.66
N GLY A 78 30.39 33.55 15.63
CA GLY A 78 31.45 32.67 15.12
C GLY A 78 31.35 32.44 13.62
N PHE A 79 32.29 31.65 13.10
CA PHE A 79 32.22 31.17 11.72
C PHE A 79 31.53 29.82 11.66
N ASN A 80 30.70 29.69 10.63
CA ASN A 80 30.14 28.43 10.16
C ASN A 80 31.10 27.89 9.11
N ILE A 81 32.06 27.08 9.54
CA ILE A 81 33.08 26.55 8.64
C ILE A 81 32.82 25.06 8.44
N ILE A 82 32.48 24.73 7.19
CA ILE A 82 32.58 23.41 6.61
C ILE A 82 33.81 23.47 5.70
N ASP A 83 34.81 22.65 5.99
CA ASP A 83 36.10 22.68 5.31
C ASP A 83 36.40 21.40 4.52
N LYS A 84 37.63 21.30 4.03
CA LYS A 84 38.11 20.12 3.31
C LYS A 84 38.11 18.91 4.23
N GLY A 85 37.29 17.92 3.91
CA GLY A 85 37.15 16.70 4.71
C GLY A 85 35.80 16.59 5.41
N SER A 86 35.05 17.69 5.53
CA SER A 86 33.79 17.72 6.30
C SER A 86 32.72 16.74 5.78
N PHE A 87 32.81 16.35 4.50
CA PHE A 87 31.94 15.32 3.89
C PHE A 87 32.72 14.28 3.08
N THR A 88 34.02 14.12 3.33
CA THR A 88 34.77 13.03 2.69
C THR A 88 34.17 11.69 3.12
N GLU A 89 33.89 10.82 2.16
CA GLU A 89 33.17 9.53 2.34
C GLU A 89 31.69 9.64 2.77
N ALA A 90 31.10 10.84 2.77
CA ALA A 90 29.66 10.97 3.02
C ALA A 90 28.87 10.30 1.86
N SER A 91 27.93 9.43 2.22
CA SER A 91 27.03 8.74 1.29
C SER A 91 25.62 8.72 1.87
N GLY A 92 24.62 8.67 0.99
CA GLY A 92 23.22 8.82 1.37
C GLY A 92 22.76 10.29 1.36
N VAL A 93 21.68 10.58 2.08
CA VAL A 93 21.07 11.91 2.11
C VAL A 93 21.41 12.61 3.42
N PHE A 94 21.93 13.82 3.32
CA PHE A 94 22.26 14.69 4.44
C PHE A 94 21.63 16.07 4.21
N SER A 95 21.12 16.67 5.28
CA SER A 95 20.77 18.10 5.31
C SER A 95 21.69 18.80 6.29
N ILE A 96 22.25 19.92 5.87
CA ILE A 96 23.22 20.68 6.64
C ILE A 96 22.72 22.10 6.77
N ILE A 97 22.58 22.55 8.02
CA ILE A 97 22.15 23.90 8.32
C ILE A 97 23.19 24.53 9.22
N GLN A 98 23.69 25.67 8.79
CA GLN A 98 24.72 26.42 9.48
C GLN A 98 24.16 27.80 9.83
N ASN A 99 24.16 28.14 11.12
CA ASN A 99 23.70 29.45 11.57
C ASN A 99 24.67 30.09 12.55
N THR A 100 25.19 31.27 12.18
CA THR A 100 26.07 32.09 13.02
C THR A 100 25.53 33.50 13.10
N GLY A 101 24.24 33.60 13.38
CA GLY A 101 23.55 34.84 13.69
C GLY A 101 22.89 34.78 15.06
N ASN A 102 22.59 35.94 15.61
CA ASN A 102 21.61 36.06 16.68
C ASN A 102 20.25 36.26 16.04
N ASN A 103 19.18 35.87 16.74
CA ASN A 103 17.81 36.07 16.26
C ASN A 103 17.61 35.39 14.91
N VAL A 104 17.91 34.08 14.83
CA VAL A 104 17.63 33.33 13.61
C VAL A 104 16.65 32.22 13.86
N ILE A 105 15.65 32.18 13.00
CA ILE A 105 14.79 31.04 12.82
C ILE A 105 15.38 30.17 11.73
N ILE A 106 15.48 28.87 12.02
CA ILE A 106 15.89 27.86 11.08
C ILE A 106 14.68 26.96 10.87
N GLN A 107 14.22 26.90 9.62
CA GLN A 107 13.19 25.97 9.18
C GLN A 107 13.76 25.17 8.01
N ASP A 108 13.96 23.88 8.23
CA ASP A 108 14.38 22.95 7.19
C ASP A 108 13.50 21.70 7.27
N SER A 109 13.19 21.14 6.11
CA SER A 109 12.44 19.90 5.98
C SER A 109 13.02 19.09 4.83
N THR A 110 13.56 17.93 5.16
CA THR A 110 13.98 16.93 4.17
C THR A 110 13.01 15.76 4.23
N ILE A 111 12.18 15.61 3.19
CA ILE A 111 11.26 14.48 3.08
C ILE A 111 11.71 13.59 1.92
N ILE A 112 12.00 12.34 2.25
CA ILE A 112 12.42 11.31 1.30
C ILE A 112 11.31 10.28 1.22
N THR A 113 10.66 10.18 0.06
CA THR A 113 9.68 9.14 -0.23
C THR A 113 10.32 8.12 -1.17
N VAL A 114 10.40 6.87 -0.71
CA VAL A 114 10.93 5.75 -1.52
C VAL A 114 9.81 4.74 -1.72
N THR A 115 9.46 4.49 -2.99
CA THR A 115 8.55 3.42 -3.38
C THR A 115 9.35 2.37 -4.12
N ILE A 116 9.42 1.16 -3.56
CA ILE A 116 10.07 0.02 -4.20
C ILE A 116 8.97 -0.92 -4.67
N THR A 117 8.83 -1.06 -5.98
CA THR A 117 7.97 -2.07 -6.60
C THR A 117 8.83 -3.23 -7.08
N PRO A 118 8.42 -4.50 -6.85
CA PRO A 118 9.16 -5.68 -7.25
C PRO A 118 9.32 -5.81 -8.77
#